data_AF-A0A9P6B9T0-F1
#
_entry.id   AF-A0A9P6B9T0-F1
#
_cell.length_a   1.000
_cell.length_b   1.000
_cell.length_c   1.000
_cell.angle_alpha   90.00
_cell.angle_beta   90.00
_cell.angle_gamma   90.00
#
_symmetry.space_group_name_H-M   'P 1'
#
loop_
_entity.id
_entity.type
_entity.pdbx_description
1 polymer ?
#
loop_
_entity_poly.entity_id
_entity_poly.type
_entity_poly.pdbx_seq_one_letter_code
_entity_poly.pdbx_strand_id
1 'polypeptide(L)'
;MPPFPVSELLVMSWSAGNPRDSSLFTSWGVLYRFETAPERRKTVTTIWRAISETKQERVARFEWNSDGDLGRALIGRSSIPMADLVRRFGPASTMWTGPDGYEYTWTPSTTTPTEILVSPSHSHV
;
A
#
# COMPACT_ATOMS: atom_id res chain seq x y z
N MET A 1 -13.34 -12.95 9.85
CA MET A 1 -12.11 -12.98 10.66
C MET A 1 -11.24 -11.85 10.14
N PRO A 2 -10.88 -10.84 10.94
CA PRO A 2 -9.92 -9.84 10.49
C PRO A 2 -8.62 -10.56 10.13
N PRO A 3 -7.92 -10.16 9.05
CA PRO A 3 -6.75 -10.88 8.59
C PRO A 3 -5.58 -10.84 9.60
N PHE A 4 -5.64 -10.02 10.65
CA PHE A 4 -4.59 -9.91 11.66
C PHE A 4 -5.17 -9.71 13.08
N PRO A 5 -4.56 -10.31 14.13
CA PRO A 5 -4.89 -10.02 15.51
C PRO A 5 -4.51 -8.58 15.87
N VAL A 6 -5.36 -7.90 16.65
CA VAL A 6 -5.38 -6.45 16.92
C VAL A 6 -4.18 -5.95 17.75
N SER A 7 -3.24 -6.82 18.11
CA SER A 7 -2.20 -6.57 19.12
C SER A 7 -0.76 -6.69 18.63
N GLU A 8 -0.49 -6.89 17.33
CA GLU A 8 0.87 -6.95 16.79
C GLU A 8 1.17 -5.79 15.83
N LEU A 9 2.28 -5.09 16.08
CA LEU A 9 2.87 -4.14 15.14
C LEU A 9 3.38 -4.91 13.92
N LEU A 10 2.76 -4.70 12.77
CA LEU A 10 3.21 -5.32 11.52
C LEU A 10 4.39 -4.51 10.95
N VAL A 11 5.61 -5.02 11.09
CA VAL A 11 6.78 -4.46 10.40
C VAL A 11 6.74 -4.91 8.95
N MET A 12 6.66 -3.94 8.04
CA MET A 12 6.70 -4.19 6.61
C MET A 12 7.99 -3.62 6.02
N SER A 13 8.64 -4.39 5.17
CA SER A 13 9.89 -3.99 4.51
C SER A 13 9.76 -4.00 2.99
N TRP A 14 10.50 -3.11 2.33
CA TRP A 14 10.56 -2.98 0.87
C TRP A 14 11.83 -3.61 0.32
N SER A 15 11.73 -4.32 -0.81
CA SER A 15 12.87 -5.02 -1.41
C SER A 15 13.76 -4.14 -2.30
N ALA A 16 13.35 -2.91 -2.66
CA ALA A 16 14.12 -2.04 -3.55
C ALA A 16 14.07 -0.57 -3.13
N GLY A 17 15.06 0.21 -3.59
CA GLY A 17 15.09 1.66 -3.38
C GLY A 17 13.98 2.40 -4.15
N ASN A 18 13.48 1.83 -5.25
CA ASN A 18 12.25 2.28 -5.89
C ASN A 18 11.05 1.48 -5.33
N PRO A 19 10.15 2.10 -4.55
CA PRO A 19 8.99 1.41 -3.99
C PRO A 19 8.01 0.92 -5.08
N ARG A 20 8.04 1.50 -6.29
CA ARG A 20 7.16 1.11 -7.40
C ARG A 20 7.52 -0.26 -8.01
N ASP A 21 8.75 -0.75 -7.78
CA ASP A 21 9.25 -2.04 -8.26
C ASP A 21 9.66 -2.95 -7.10
N SER A 22 9.12 -2.68 -5.91
CA SER A 22 9.45 -3.40 -4.69
C SER A 22 8.45 -4.53 -4.41
N SER A 23 8.86 -5.45 -3.54
CA SER A 23 7.94 -6.35 -2.84
C SER A 23 7.79 -5.88 -1.40
N LEU A 24 6.57 -5.95 -0.88
CA LEU A 24 6.22 -5.74 0.51
C LEU A 24 6.12 -7.11 1.18
N PHE A 25 6.94 -7.33 2.19
CA PHE A 25 7.01 -8.61 2.88
C PHE A 25 7.07 -8.43 4.40
N THR A 26 6.70 -9.51 5.08
CA THR A 26 6.77 -9.68 6.53
C THR A 26 7.75 -10.81 6.85
N SER A 27 7.98 -11.09 8.13
CA SER A 27 8.72 -12.27 8.58
C SER A 27 8.12 -13.59 8.08
N TRP A 28 6.84 -13.62 7.70
CA TRP A 28 6.14 -14.80 7.18
C TRP A 28 6.13 -14.91 5.65
N GLY A 29 6.69 -13.94 4.94
CA GLY A 29 6.82 -13.96 3.47
C GLY A 29 6.26 -12.73 2.77
N VAL A 30 6.22 -12.81 1.43
CA VAL A 30 5.77 -11.72 0.55
C VAL A 30 4.27 -11.58 0.58
N LEU A 31 3.78 -10.38 0.92
CA LEU A 31 2.36 -10.03 0.90
C LEU A 31 1.96 -9.44 -0.44
N TYR A 32 2.74 -8.46 -0.90
CA TYR A 32 2.46 -7.73 -2.13
C TYR A 32 3.71 -7.57 -3.00
N ARG A 33 3.53 -7.59 -4.31
CA ARG A 33 4.56 -7.29 -5.30
C ARG A 33 4.10 -6.15 -6.19
N PHE A 34 4.95 -5.14 -6.34
CA PHE A 34 4.71 -3.98 -7.18
C PHE A 34 5.52 -4.14 -8.45
N GLU A 35 4.87 -4.01 -9.60
CA GLU A 35 5.49 -4.17 -10.90
C GLU A 35 5.16 -2.96 -11.76
N THR A 36 6.16 -2.15 -12.07
CA THR A 36 5.98 -0.97 -12.91
C THR A 36 6.41 -1.23 -14.33
N ALA A 37 5.52 -0.95 -15.27
CA ALA A 37 5.78 -1.06 -16.69
C ALA A 37 5.22 0.17 -17.45
N PRO A 38 5.87 0.57 -18.55
CA PRO A 38 5.27 1.54 -19.46
C PRO A 38 4.08 0.91 -20.18
N GLU A 39 2.96 1.63 -20.23
CA GLU A 39 1.75 1.22 -20.95
C GLU A 39 1.21 2.38 -21.78
N ARG A 40 1.41 2.28 -23.11
CA ARG A 40 1.08 3.33 -24.09
C ARG A 40 1.76 4.65 -23.74
N ARG A 41 1.01 5.63 -23.22
CA ARG A 41 1.47 6.99 -22.85
C ARG A 41 1.53 7.19 -21.34
N LYS A 42 1.36 6.13 -20.55
CA LYS A 42 1.36 6.18 -19.09
C LYS A 42 2.37 5.20 -18.54
N THR A 43 2.79 5.45 -17.31
CA THR A 43 3.49 4.47 -16.50
C THR A 43 2.46 3.81 -15.59
N VAL A 44 2.54 2.49 -15.44
CA VAL A 44 1.54 1.72 -14.71
C VAL A 44 2.23 0.84 -13.70
N THR A 45 1.87 0.97 -12.43
CA THR A 45 2.28 0.04 -11.38
C THR A 45 1.14 -0.92 -11.07
N THR A 46 1.36 -2.21 -11.30
CA THR A 46 0.39 -3.26 -10.95
C THR A 46 0.74 -3.83 -9.59
N ILE A 47 -0.25 -3.98 -8.72
CA ILE A 47 -0.09 -4.56 -7.39
C ILE A 47 -0.65 -5.97 -7.41
N TRP A 48 0.21 -6.92 -7.10
CA TRP A 48 -0.09 -8.34 -6.99
C TRP A 48 -0.10 -8.75 -5.52
N ARG A 49 -1.13 -9.46 -5.08
CA ARG A 49 -1.20 -10.09 -3.76
C ARG A 49 -0.85 -11.57 -3.89
N ALA A 50 0.04 -12.07 -3.03
CA ALA A 50 0.30 -13.51 -2.93
C ALA A 50 -0.93 -14.23 -2.34
N ILE A 51 -1.40 -15.28 -3.01
CA ILE A 51 -2.44 -16.20 -2.50
C ILE A 51 -1.78 -17.49 -2.01
N SER A 52 -0.71 -17.91 -2.68
CA SER A 52 0.17 -19.01 -2.30
C SER A 52 1.57 -18.71 -2.84
N GLU A 53 2.54 -19.60 -2.60
CA GLU A 53 3.90 -19.46 -3.12
C GLU A 53 3.96 -19.28 -4.64
N THR A 54 3.05 -19.91 -5.39
CA THR A 54 3.06 -19.91 -6.86
C THR A 54 1.93 -19.09 -7.48
N LYS A 55 0.96 -18.63 -6.67
CA LYS A 55 -0.23 -17.94 -7.17
C LYS A 55 -0.30 -16.51 -6.65
N GLN A 56 -0.46 -15.58 -7.57
CA GLN A 56 -0.70 -14.17 -7.29
C GLN A 56 -1.99 -13.71 -7.94
N GLU A 57 -2.64 -12.71 -7.34
CA GLU A 57 -3.83 -12.05 -7.85
C GLU A 57 -3.59 -10.55 -7.98
N ARG A 58 -4.05 -9.96 -9.08
CA ARG A 58 -4.02 -8.51 -9.25
C ARG A 58 -5.10 -7.88 -8.38
N VAL A 59 -4.68 -7.11 -7.39
CA VAL A 59 -5.60 -6.46 -6.43
C VAL A 59 -5.80 -4.98 -6.71
N ALA A 60 -4.82 -4.32 -7.31
CA ALA A 60 -4.89 -2.91 -7.65
C ALA A 60 -3.96 -2.55 -8.81
N ARG A 61 -4.20 -1.39 -9.42
CA ARG A 61 -3.36 -0.83 -10.48
C ARG A 61 -3.29 0.69 -10.33
N PHE A 62 -2.09 1.23 -10.39
CA PHE A 62 -1.81 2.65 -10.28
C PHE A 62 -1.38 3.17 -11.65
N GLU A 63 -2.20 4.01 -12.26
CA GLU A 63 -1.88 4.72 -13.50
C GLU A 63 -1.26 6.07 -13.18
N TRP A 64 0.05 6.19 -13.38
CA TRP A 64 0.78 7.45 -13.24
C TRP A 64 0.58 8.31 -14.49
N ASN A 65 0.65 9.63 -14.33
CA ASN A 65 0.68 10.54 -15.46
C ASN A 65 2.04 10.47 -16.17
N SER A 66 2.10 11.01 -17.39
CA SER A 66 3.26 10.95 -18.31
C SER A 66 4.57 11.41 -17.67
N ASP A 67 4.50 12.39 -16.77
CA ASP A 67 5.65 13.01 -16.09
C ASP A 67 6.04 12.30 -14.78
N GLY A 68 5.39 11.19 -14.45
CA GLY A 68 5.60 10.45 -13.20
C GLY A 68 4.75 10.94 -12.02
N ASP A 69 3.93 11.97 -12.27
CA ASP A 69 2.96 12.52 -11.33
C ASP A 69 1.84 11.54 -10.97
N LEU A 70 1.17 11.83 -9.85
CA LEU A 70 0.02 11.08 -9.35
C LEU A 70 -1.14 11.14 -10.36
N GLY A 71 -1.57 9.97 -10.82
CA GLY A 71 -2.76 9.82 -11.65
C GLY A 71 -3.91 9.16 -10.89
N ARG A 72 -4.36 7.99 -11.35
CA ARG A 72 -5.52 7.28 -10.77
C ARG A 72 -5.16 5.88 -10.31
N ALA A 73 -5.74 5.48 -9.19
CA ALA A 73 -5.75 4.09 -8.75
C ALA A 73 -7.05 3.39 -9.15
N LEU A 74 -6.89 2.17 -9.66
CA LEU A 74 -7.94 1.21 -9.94
C LEU A 74 -7.86 0.12 -8.88
N ILE A 75 -8.85 0.06 -7.99
CA ILE A 75 -8.92 -0.92 -6.91
C ILE A 75 -10.27 -1.63 -7.02
N GLY A 76 -10.25 -2.91 -7.38
CA GLY A 76 -11.45 -3.64 -7.76
C GLY A 76 -12.18 -2.95 -8.93
N ARG A 77 -13.39 -2.43 -8.67
CA ARG A 77 -14.21 -1.69 -9.65
C ARG A 77 -14.10 -0.16 -9.51
N SER A 78 -13.41 0.32 -8.48
CA SER A 78 -13.34 1.75 -8.16
C SER A 78 -12.15 2.40 -8.86
N SER A 79 -12.36 3.61 -9.39
CA SER A 79 -11.29 4.46 -9.93
C SER A 79 -11.20 5.77 -9.15
N ILE A 80 -10.13 5.94 -8.38
CA ILE A 80 -9.96 7.04 -7.42
C ILE A 80 -8.68 7.80 -7.76
N PRO A 81 -8.64 9.15 -7.69
CA PRO A 81 -7.38 9.89 -7.79
C PRO A 81 -6.38 9.42 -6.73
N MET A 82 -5.11 9.20 -7.09
CA MET A 82 -4.12 8.74 -6.10
C MET A 82 -3.90 9.74 -4.97
N ALA A 83 -4.10 11.03 -5.25
CA ALA A 83 -4.03 12.10 -4.26
C ALA A 83 -5.05 11.93 -3.11
N ASP A 84 -6.16 11.21 -3.37
CA ASP A 84 -7.22 11.00 -2.40
C ASP A 84 -7.08 9.68 -1.62
N LEU A 85 -6.14 8.81 -2.01
CA LEU A 85 -5.94 7.52 -1.34
C LEU A 85 -5.43 7.66 0.08
N VAL A 86 -4.66 8.71 0.35
CA VAL A 86 -4.03 8.94 1.63
C VAL A 86 -4.32 10.37 2.07
N ARG A 87 -4.93 10.49 3.25
CA ARG A 87 -5.29 11.77 3.86
C ARG A 87 -4.25 12.08 4.93
N ARG A 88 -3.72 13.31 4.95
CA ARG A 88 -2.82 13.72 6.05
C ARG A 88 -3.56 13.63 7.38
N PHE A 89 -2.91 13.05 8.39
CA PHE A 89 -3.46 12.89 9.73
C PHE A 89 -2.42 13.35 10.76
N GLY A 90 -2.46 14.64 11.09
CA GLY A 90 -1.45 15.25 11.96
C GLY A 90 -0.11 15.53 11.26
N PRO A 91 0.94 15.86 12.02
CA PRO A 91 2.20 16.38 11.47
C PRO A 91 3.09 15.33 10.79
N ALA A 92 3.02 14.06 11.19
CA ALA A 92 3.87 12.99 10.67
C ALA A 92 3.10 11.73 10.25
N SER A 93 1.80 11.64 10.57
CA SER A 93 0.99 10.47 10.25
C SER A 93 0.10 10.73 9.05
N THR A 94 -0.27 9.65 8.39
CA THR A 94 -1.18 9.67 7.24
C THR A 94 -2.19 8.57 7.42
N MET A 95 -3.41 8.78 6.93
CA MET A 95 -4.56 7.92 7.15
C MET A 95 -5.14 7.45 5.83
N TRP A 96 -5.58 6.20 5.77
CA TRP A 96 -6.33 5.65 4.65
C TRP A 96 -7.46 4.75 5.16
N THR A 97 -8.44 4.50 4.31
CA THR A 97 -9.49 3.52 4.57
C THR A 97 -9.09 2.19 3.96
N GLY A 98 -9.00 1.16 4.78
CA GLY A 98 -8.73 -0.21 4.36
C GLY A 98 -9.91 -0.82 3.60
N PRO A 99 -9.66 -1.91 2.86
CA PRO A 99 -10.71 -2.62 2.11
C PRO A 99 -11.76 -3.30 3.01
N ASP A 100 -11.47 -3.45 4.29
CA ASP A 100 -12.40 -3.90 5.33
C ASP A 100 -13.26 -2.77 5.91
N GLY A 101 -13.09 -1.54 5.41
CA GLY A 101 -13.85 -0.36 5.82
C GLY A 101 -13.31 0.33 7.07
N TYR A 102 -12.26 -0.20 7.70
CA TYR A 102 -11.62 0.44 8.84
C TYR A 102 -10.65 1.53 8.38
N GLU A 103 -10.49 2.57 9.20
CA GLU A 103 -9.43 3.55 9.00
C GLU A 103 -8.14 3.05 9.63
N TYR A 104 -7.04 3.28 8.92
CA TYR A 104 -5.69 2.95 9.35
C TYR A 104 -4.83 4.18 9.28
N THR A 105 -3.91 4.29 10.23
CA THR A 105 -2.85 5.28 10.22
C THR A 105 -1.51 4.61 10.03
N TRP A 106 -0.63 5.27 9.28
CA TRP A 106 0.78 4.94 9.23
C TRP A 106 1.63 6.12 9.65
N THR A 107 2.74 5.81 10.31
CA THR A 107 3.72 6.80 10.73
C THR A 107 5.12 6.24 10.44
N PRO A 108 6.06 7.07 9.95
CA PRO A 108 7.46 6.66 9.83
C PRO A 108 7.99 6.16 11.17
N SER A 109 8.75 5.05 11.18
CA SER A 109 9.45 4.61 12.39
C SER A 109 10.45 5.68 12.83
N THR A 110 10.51 5.95 14.14
CA THR A 110 11.50 6.86 14.74
C THR A 110 12.90 6.23 14.81
N THR A 111 13.01 4.93 14.53
CA THR A 111 14.25 4.16 14.69
C THR A 111 14.92 3.86 13.34
N THR A 112 14.12 3.76 12.27
CA THR A 112 14.51 3.13 11.00
C THR A 112 13.73 3.78 9.84
N PRO A 113 14.38 4.52 8.92
CA PRO A 113 13.68 5.25 7.85
C PRO A 113 12.90 4.38 6.86
N THR A 114 13.20 3.08 6.81
CA THR A 114 12.60 2.10 5.89
C THR A 114 11.41 1.36 6.49
N GLU A 115 11.13 1.56 7.78
CA GLU A 115 10.04 0.89 8.47
C GLU A 115 8.86 1.84 8.68
N ILE A 116 7.68 1.27 8.58
CA ILE A 116 6.43 2.00 8.74
C ILE A 116 5.57 1.25 9.72
N LEU A 117 5.10 1.96 10.75
CA LEU A 117 4.20 1.42 11.75
C LEU A 117 2.76 1.66 11.28
N VAL A 118 1.98 0.58 11.17
CA VAL A 118 0.55 0.62 10.83
C VAL A 118 -0.26 0.30 12.07
N SER A 119 -1.22 1.17 12.38
CA SER A 119 -2.17 0.97 13.48
C SER A 119 -3.60 1.24 13.01
N PRO A 120 -4.61 0.51 13.51
CA PRO A 120 -6.00 0.91 13.35
C PRO A 120 -6.21 2.31 13.93
N SER A 121 -6.93 3.17 13.21
CA SER A 121 -7.42 4.43 13.75
C SER A 121 -8.47 4.10 14.81
N HIS A 122 -8.12 4.12 16.09
CA HIS A 122 -9.12 4.02 17.14
C HIS A 122 -9.92 5.32 17.20
N SER A 123 -10.96 5.42 16.39
CA SER A 123 -12.02 6.42 16.51
C SER A 123 -13.37 5.71 16.64
N HIS A 124 -13.52 4.90 17.68
CA HIS A 124 -14.84 4.70 18.28
C HIS A 124 -15.08 5.84 19.28
N VAL A 125 -15.84 6.84 18.86
CA VAL A 125 -16.77 7.58 19.71
C VAL A 125 -18.13 7.52 19.05
#